data_AF-A0A6A6EIK3-F1
#
_entry.id   AF-A0A6A6EIK3-F1
#
_cell.length_a   1.000
_cell.length_b   1.000
_cell.length_c   1.000
_cell.angle_alpha   90.00
_cell.angle_beta   90.00
_cell.angle_gamma   90.00
#
_symmetry.space_group_name_H-M   'P 1'
#
loop_
_entity.id
_entity.type
_entity.pdbx_description
1 polymer ?
#
loop_
_entity_poly.entity_id
_entity_poly.type
_entity_poly.pdbx_seq_one_letter_code
_entity_poly.pdbx_strand_id
1 'polypeptide(L)'
;MPSSRLIDLSFPAELLLEVIQHVPFDDAFVAKLSLIHPRIKSLLTNHEISITKHFIRSQLPHALTDFPTEVKNIGYAWLSQCIHQYDTMDGVMATLTSELNCFAVQNHNMALVNTGLLLLYRLFSFDAHEDKIAFIKSLPRDPLTAMFLAVHYSKYTARYNAKGIINQRTYGRFLDTNQLLLRNEIEFSFSEGVMNLGPAFISDVLSHIDAAETTLMCLYHDNAQHGWGTQEENFQPPVTQGPAKNPVTKPRTLYTTLLERLAELYDCPLEEAVTLIEDDTDIPDHPLSCIGLWGKARLLKGLNLENGEDGVE
;
A
#
# COMPACT_ATOMS: atom_id res chain seq x y z
N MET A 1 30.80 29.01 31.60
CA MET A 1 29.65 29.27 30.71
C MET A 1 28.39 29.09 31.52
N PRO A 2 27.42 30.02 31.48
CA PRO A 2 26.16 29.84 32.21
C PRO A 2 25.46 28.60 31.67
N SER A 3 25.16 27.62 32.53
CA SER A 3 24.34 26.48 32.14
C SER A 3 22.94 26.99 31.80
N SER A 4 22.35 26.48 30.73
CA SER A 4 20.97 26.80 30.37
C SER A 4 20.05 26.40 31.51
N ARG A 5 19.17 27.31 31.97
CA ARG A 5 18.18 27.03 33.02
C ARG A 5 17.24 25.88 32.66
N LEU A 6 17.04 25.62 31.36
CA LEU A 6 16.24 24.50 30.85
C LEU A 6 16.84 23.13 31.19
N ILE A 7 18.15 23.08 31.42
CA ILE A 7 18.89 21.84 31.69
C ILE A 7 19.00 21.57 33.20
N ASP A 8 18.87 22.62 34.02
CA ASP A 8 18.95 22.54 35.48
C ASP A 8 17.73 21.81 36.07
N LEU A 9 17.98 20.87 36.98
CA LEU A 9 16.96 20.06 37.67
C LEU A 9 15.88 20.89 38.37
N SER A 10 16.17 22.16 38.67
CA SER A 10 15.22 23.14 39.20
C SER A 10 14.09 23.50 38.22
N PHE A 11 14.28 23.34 36.92
CA PHE A 11 13.25 23.57 35.91
C PHE A 11 12.28 22.39 35.84
N PRO A 12 10.95 22.57 35.83
CA PRO A 12 9.99 21.46 35.79
C PRO A 12 10.13 20.58 34.54
N ALA A 13 10.09 19.25 34.73
CA ALA A 13 10.17 18.30 33.61
C ALA A 13 8.93 18.38 32.71
N GLU A 14 7.78 18.70 33.31
CA GLU A 14 6.48 18.83 32.68
C GLU A 14 6.48 19.95 31.64
N LEU A 15 7.10 21.10 31.96
CA LEU A 15 7.22 22.22 31.04
C LEU A 15 8.15 21.90 29.86
N LEU A 16 9.22 21.12 30.08
CA LEU A 16 10.06 20.64 28.97
C LEU A 16 9.29 19.70 28.05
N LEU A 17 8.53 18.77 28.63
CA LEU A 17 7.71 17.83 27.87
C LEU A 17 6.62 18.56 27.07
N GLU A 18 5.98 19.56 27.67
CA GLU A 18 4.99 20.40 27.00
C GLU A 18 5.61 21.11 25.79
N VAL A 19 6.78 21.73 25.94
CA VAL A 19 7.49 22.37 24.82
C VAL A 19 7.83 21.36 23.72
N ILE A 20 8.32 20.17 24.08
CA ILE A 20 8.64 19.11 23.11
C ILE A 20 7.40 18.68 22.32
N GLN A 21 6.24 18.59 22.99
CA GLN A 21 4.97 18.15 22.37
C GLN A 21 4.38 19.16 21.39
N HIS A 22 4.77 20.44 21.46
CA HIS A 22 4.29 21.48 20.53
C HIS A 22 5.10 21.59 19.23
N VAL A 23 6.22 20.88 19.12
CA VAL A 23 7.02 20.86 17.89
C VAL A 23 6.50 19.74 16.97
N PRO A 24 6.34 19.97 15.66
CA PRO A 24 5.99 18.90 14.72
C PRO A 24 6.90 17.68 14.88
N PHE A 25 6.33 16.48 14.80
CA PHE A 25 7.13 15.27 14.97
C PHE A 25 8.08 15.10 13.77
N ASP A 26 9.36 14.91 14.06
CA ASP A 26 10.40 14.53 13.11
C ASP A 26 11.35 13.57 13.86
N ASP A 27 11.58 12.38 13.30
CA ASP A 27 12.46 11.38 13.91
C ASP A 27 13.89 11.93 14.07
N ALA A 28 14.36 12.69 13.08
CA ALA A 28 15.66 13.35 13.17
C ALA A 28 15.68 14.41 14.27
N PHE A 29 14.56 15.08 14.54
CA PHE A 29 14.43 16.04 15.62
C PHE A 29 14.51 15.37 16.99
N VAL A 30 13.78 14.27 17.22
CA VAL A 30 13.84 13.51 18.48
C VAL A 30 15.25 12.97 18.73
N ALA A 31 15.87 12.41 17.69
CA ALA A 31 17.26 11.94 17.75
C ALA A 31 18.22 13.07 18.14
N LYS A 32 18.14 14.24 17.46
CA LYS A 32 18.97 15.41 17.76
C LYS A 32 18.75 15.93 19.18
N LEU A 33 17.50 16.03 19.65
CA LEU A 33 17.19 16.47 21.02
C LEU A 33 17.82 15.54 22.07
N SER A 34 17.79 14.23 21.83
CA SER A 34 18.37 13.24 22.74
C SER A 34 19.89 13.39 22.93
N LEU A 35 20.58 14.00 21.95
CA LEU A 35 22.03 14.24 21.99
C LEU A 35 22.40 15.54 22.73
N ILE A 36 21.44 16.44 22.97
CA ILE A 36 21.71 17.75 23.59
C ILE A 36 22.10 17.60 25.06
N HIS A 37 21.38 16.77 25.82
CA HIS A 37 21.62 16.60 27.26
C HIS A 37 21.06 15.28 27.83
N PRO A 38 21.76 14.60 28.77
CA PRO A 38 21.28 13.34 29.38
C PRO A 38 19.89 13.43 30.03
N ARG A 39 19.56 14.58 30.62
CA ARG A 39 18.22 14.83 31.19
C ARG A 39 17.12 14.79 30.11
N ILE A 40 17.36 15.45 28.98
CA ILE A 40 16.40 15.47 27.86
C ILE A 40 16.25 14.06 27.30
N LYS A 41 17.36 13.35 27.11
CA LYS A 41 17.35 11.93 26.73
C LYS A 41 16.48 11.09 27.68
N SER A 42 16.70 11.22 28.99
CA SER A 42 15.90 10.48 29.99
C SER A 42 14.42 10.83 29.92
N LEU A 43 14.06 12.10 29.72
CA LEU A 43 12.65 12.51 29.59
C LEU A 43 12.01 11.93 28.33
N LEU A 44 12.70 12.02 27.19
CA LEU A 44 12.22 11.49 25.91
C LEU A 44 11.99 9.97 25.97
N THR A 45 12.91 9.23 26.61
CA THR A 45 12.78 7.78 26.78
C THR A 45 11.69 7.41 27.78
N ASN A 46 11.65 8.08 28.94
CA ASN A 46 10.68 7.74 30.00
C ASN A 46 9.23 8.10 29.62
N HIS A 47 9.04 9.10 28.75
CA HIS A 47 7.72 9.59 28.35
C HIS A 47 7.39 9.35 26.88
N GLU A 48 8.13 8.48 26.18
CA GLU A 48 7.96 8.18 24.75
C GLU A 48 6.50 7.91 24.37
N ILE A 49 5.83 7.01 25.10
CA ILE A 49 4.44 6.64 24.83
C ILE A 49 3.50 7.84 25.01
N SER A 50 3.74 8.68 26.02
CA SER A 50 2.89 9.84 26.31
C SER A 50 3.04 10.92 25.25
N ILE A 51 4.28 11.18 24.83
CA ILE A 51 4.60 12.13 23.75
C ILE A 51 4.02 11.61 22.43
N THR A 52 4.20 10.34 22.12
CA THR A 52 3.64 9.70 20.91
C THR A 52 2.12 9.79 20.89
N LYS A 53 1.44 9.49 22.00
CA LYS A 53 -0.02 9.64 22.12
C LYS A 53 -0.49 11.08 21.93
N HIS A 54 0.29 12.06 22.38
CA HIS A 54 0.00 13.47 22.12
C HIS A 54 0.06 13.76 20.62
N PHE A 55 1.13 13.35 19.93
CA PHE A 55 1.29 13.54 18.49
C PHE A 55 0.19 12.87 17.66
N ILE A 56 -0.20 11.64 18.01
CA ILE A 56 -1.32 10.97 17.33
C ILE A 56 -2.59 11.81 17.46
N ARG A 57 -2.90 12.30 18.67
CA ARG A 57 -4.12 13.08 18.89
C ARG A 57 -4.12 14.43 18.19
N SER A 58 -2.97 15.09 18.10
CA SER A 58 -2.86 16.45 17.54
C SER A 58 -2.63 16.48 16.04
N GLN A 59 -1.86 15.53 15.48
CA GLN A 59 -1.42 15.57 14.08
C GLN A 59 -1.97 14.41 13.25
N LEU A 60 -2.21 13.23 13.84
CA LEU A 60 -2.59 12.01 13.09
C LEU A 60 -3.77 11.26 13.77
N PRO A 61 -4.95 11.89 13.88
CA PRO A 61 -6.06 11.35 14.67
C PRO A 61 -6.56 9.98 14.17
N HIS A 62 -6.31 9.65 12.90
CA HIS A 62 -6.75 8.41 12.28
C HIS A 62 -5.70 7.29 12.29
N ALA A 63 -4.46 7.55 12.71
CA ALA A 63 -3.35 6.58 12.60
C ALA A 63 -3.63 5.24 13.29
N LEU A 64 -4.31 5.24 14.44
CA LEU A 64 -4.65 3.99 15.14
C LEU A 64 -5.73 3.16 14.44
N THR A 65 -6.57 3.81 13.62
CA THR A 65 -7.57 3.14 12.80
C THR A 65 -6.96 2.63 11.51
N ASP A 66 -6.12 3.45 10.88
CA ASP A 66 -5.47 3.17 9.60
C ASP A 66 -4.34 2.14 9.73
N PHE A 67 -3.58 2.18 10.83
CA PHE A 67 -2.46 1.28 11.14
C PHE A 67 -2.61 0.66 12.54
N PRO A 68 -3.49 -0.34 12.71
CA PRO A 68 -3.72 -0.98 14.00
C PRO A 68 -2.44 -1.61 14.57
N THR A 69 -2.16 -1.34 15.85
CA THR A 69 -1.02 -1.94 16.56
C THR A 69 -1.36 -2.19 18.03
N GLU A 70 -0.56 -3.02 18.69
CA GLU A 70 -0.66 -3.21 20.13
C GLU A 70 -0.14 -1.98 20.89
N VAL A 71 -0.74 -1.67 22.05
CA VAL A 71 -0.37 -0.49 22.87
C VAL A 71 1.12 -0.46 23.22
N LYS A 72 1.74 -1.62 23.38
CA LYS A 72 3.17 -1.77 23.71
C LYS A 72 4.11 -1.34 22.56
N ASN A 73 3.61 -1.34 21.33
CA ASN A 73 4.37 -0.98 20.13
C ASN A 73 4.22 0.50 19.77
N ILE A 74 3.35 1.24 20.48
CA ILE A 74 3.14 2.67 20.24
C ILE A 74 4.35 3.43 20.80
N GLY A 75 5.22 3.87 19.90
CA GLY A 75 6.41 4.68 20.20
C GLY A 75 6.85 5.50 18.99
N TYR A 76 8.02 6.13 19.07
CA TYR A 76 8.51 7.01 18.01
C TYR A 76 8.76 6.26 16.70
N ALA A 77 9.25 5.02 16.78
CA ALA A 77 9.49 4.18 15.60
C ALA A 77 8.19 3.88 14.84
N TRP A 78 7.13 3.51 15.57
CA TRP A 78 5.81 3.27 14.97
C TRP A 78 5.21 4.55 14.38
N LEU A 79 5.36 5.70 15.06
CA LEU A 79 4.86 6.98 14.56
C LEU A 79 5.59 7.41 13.27
N SER A 80 6.92 7.27 13.24
CA SER A 80 7.75 7.51 12.05
C SER A 80 7.32 6.62 10.89
N GLN A 81 7.07 5.33 11.16
CA GLN A 81 6.56 4.40 10.16
C GLN A 81 5.18 4.82 9.63
N CYS A 82 4.25 5.25 10.49
CA CYS A 82 2.93 5.72 10.06
C CYS A 82 3.03 6.94 9.13
N ILE A 83 3.86 7.93 9.49
CA ILE A 83 4.09 9.12 8.66
C ILE A 83 4.65 8.71 7.29
N HIS A 84 5.67 7.85 7.27
CA HIS A 84 6.25 7.35 6.03
C HIS A 84 5.22 6.61 5.15
N GLN A 85 4.34 5.82 5.76
CA GLN A 85 3.26 5.12 5.06
C GLN A 85 2.21 6.09 4.49
N TYR A 86 1.84 7.13 5.24
CA TYR A 86 0.97 8.19 4.73
C TYR A 86 1.63 8.98 3.59
N ASP A 87 2.88 9.40 3.72
CA ASP A 87 3.62 10.12 2.67
C ASP A 87 3.70 9.29 1.38
N THR A 88 3.95 7.98 1.52
CA THR A 88 3.97 7.04 0.39
C THR A 88 2.60 6.96 -0.29
N MET A 89 1.54 6.82 0.50
CA MET A 89 0.17 6.76 -0.02
C MET A 89 -0.25 8.05 -0.71
N ASP A 90 0.10 9.21 -0.14
CA ASP A 90 -0.21 10.51 -0.71
C ASP A 90 0.51 10.69 -2.05
N GLY A 91 1.78 10.26 -2.15
CA GLY A 91 2.52 10.24 -3.41
C GLY A 91 1.90 9.31 -4.46
N VAL A 92 1.49 8.10 -4.07
CA VAL A 92 0.79 7.16 -4.96
C VAL A 92 -0.54 7.75 -5.39
N MET A 93 -1.39 8.20 -4.47
CA MET A 93 -2.71 8.75 -4.76
C MET A 93 -2.65 10.01 -5.62
N ALA A 94 -1.65 10.87 -5.42
CA ALA A 94 -1.43 12.05 -6.27
C ALA A 94 -1.16 11.64 -7.73
N THR A 95 -0.48 10.50 -7.95
CA THR A 95 -0.23 9.97 -9.29
C THR A 95 -1.48 9.28 -9.85
N LEU A 96 -2.16 8.47 -9.03
CA LEU A 96 -3.36 7.74 -9.45
C LEU A 96 -4.51 8.68 -9.82
N THR A 97 -4.65 9.81 -9.15
CA THR A 97 -5.75 10.79 -9.35
C THR A 97 -5.36 11.95 -10.26
N SER A 98 -4.12 11.99 -10.75
CA SER A 98 -3.64 13.06 -11.64
C SER A 98 -4.47 13.12 -12.91
N GLU A 99 -4.87 14.32 -13.34
CA GLU A 99 -5.53 14.55 -14.64
C GLU A 99 -4.64 14.16 -15.83
N LEU A 100 -3.32 14.08 -15.62
CA LEU A 100 -2.37 13.62 -16.63
C LEU A 100 -2.34 12.09 -16.75
N ASN A 101 -2.92 11.37 -15.79
CA ASN A 101 -3.06 9.93 -15.85
C ASN A 101 -4.23 9.57 -16.78
N CYS A 102 -3.94 8.87 -17.88
CA CYS A 102 -4.97 8.44 -18.82
C CYS A 102 -5.96 7.42 -18.25
N PHE A 103 -5.63 6.83 -17.10
CA PHE A 103 -6.50 5.91 -16.35
C PHE A 103 -6.66 6.39 -14.90
N ALA A 104 -6.94 7.69 -14.76
CA ALA A 104 -7.08 8.32 -13.45
C ALA A 104 -8.23 7.70 -12.65
N VAL A 105 -8.01 7.57 -11.34
CA VAL A 105 -9.07 7.19 -10.39
C VAL A 105 -10.14 8.27 -10.40
N GLN A 106 -11.38 7.88 -10.66
CA GLN A 106 -12.50 8.81 -10.62
C GLN A 106 -12.77 9.30 -9.19
N ASN A 107 -13.26 10.54 -9.06
CA ASN A 107 -13.44 11.21 -7.77
C ASN A 107 -14.26 10.38 -6.78
N HIS A 108 -15.31 9.70 -7.24
CA HIS A 108 -16.17 8.88 -6.37
C HIS A 108 -15.47 7.63 -5.85
N ASN A 109 -14.42 7.15 -6.52
CA ASN A 109 -13.64 5.97 -6.12
C ASN A 109 -12.37 6.31 -5.34
N MET A 110 -12.00 7.59 -5.20
CA MET A 110 -10.76 8.01 -4.54
C MET A 110 -10.63 7.47 -3.11
N ALA A 111 -11.68 7.62 -2.31
CA ALA A 111 -11.67 7.17 -0.92
C ALA A 111 -11.60 5.64 -0.80
N LEU A 112 -12.23 4.93 -1.74
CA LEU A 112 -12.22 3.46 -1.80
C LEU A 112 -10.82 2.94 -2.19
N VAL A 113 -10.20 3.54 -3.20
CA VAL A 113 -8.82 3.21 -3.62
C VAL A 113 -7.83 3.52 -2.49
N ASN A 114 -7.96 4.66 -1.81
CA ASN A 114 -7.13 5.00 -0.65
C ASN A 114 -7.29 3.95 0.47
N THR A 115 -8.52 3.51 0.74
CA THR A 115 -8.78 2.42 1.70
C THR A 115 -8.15 1.09 1.26
N GLY A 116 -8.16 0.80 -0.04
CA GLY A 116 -7.46 -0.35 -0.62
C GLY A 116 -5.95 -0.32 -0.36
N LEU A 117 -5.30 0.84 -0.47
CA LEU A 117 -3.87 1.01 -0.15
C LEU A 117 -3.58 0.74 1.34
N LEU A 118 -4.45 1.19 2.25
CA LEU A 118 -4.32 0.87 3.68
C LEU A 118 -4.47 -0.64 3.95
N LEU A 119 -5.42 -1.30 3.29
CA LEU A 119 -5.59 -2.76 3.38
C LEU A 119 -4.37 -3.51 2.81
N LEU A 120 -3.73 -2.97 1.77
CA LEU A 120 -2.47 -3.52 1.25
C LEU A 120 -1.32 -3.37 2.25
N TYR A 121 -1.23 -2.26 3.01
CA TYR A 121 -0.27 -2.18 4.12
C TYR A 121 -0.56 -3.20 5.22
N ARG A 122 -1.85 -3.43 5.52
CA ARG A 122 -2.24 -4.47 6.47
C ARG A 122 -1.86 -5.87 5.97
N LEU A 123 -2.09 -6.17 4.69
CA LEU A 123 -1.64 -7.41 4.07
C LEU A 123 -0.11 -7.56 4.12
N PHE A 124 0.62 -6.48 3.84
CA PHE A 124 2.09 -6.44 3.89
C PHE A 124 2.64 -6.70 5.30
N SER A 125 1.92 -6.31 6.36
CA SER A 125 2.35 -6.52 7.75
C SER A 125 2.43 -7.99 8.19
N PHE A 126 1.86 -8.92 7.42
CA PHE A 126 2.00 -10.35 7.67
C PHE A 126 3.30 -10.88 7.07
N ASP A 127 4.17 -11.47 7.90
CA ASP A 127 5.44 -12.05 7.45
C ASP A 127 5.23 -13.35 6.65
N ALA A 128 4.32 -14.22 7.09
CA ALA A 128 4.08 -15.51 6.48
C ALA A 128 3.11 -15.42 5.29
N HIS A 129 3.47 -16.06 4.19
CA HIS A 129 2.64 -16.10 2.98
C HIS A 129 1.25 -16.72 3.22
N GLU A 130 1.19 -17.76 4.05
CA GLU A 130 -0.09 -18.40 4.41
C GLU A 130 -1.01 -17.47 5.20
N ASP A 131 -0.47 -16.60 6.05
CA ASP A 131 -1.26 -15.62 6.80
C ASP A 131 -1.84 -14.56 5.87
N LYS A 132 -1.09 -14.15 4.83
CA LYS A 132 -1.59 -13.27 3.76
C LYS A 132 -2.76 -13.90 3.01
N ILE A 133 -2.63 -15.17 2.63
CA ILE A 133 -3.70 -15.93 1.97
C ILE A 133 -4.92 -16.06 2.88
N ALA A 134 -4.73 -16.42 4.15
CA ALA A 134 -5.79 -16.55 5.13
C ALA A 134 -6.51 -15.22 5.35
N PHE A 135 -5.77 -14.11 5.43
CA PHE A 135 -6.32 -12.77 5.52
C PHE A 135 -7.22 -12.45 4.32
N ILE A 136 -6.74 -12.62 3.08
CA ILE A 136 -7.54 -12.38 1.86
C ILE A 136 -8.82 -13.21 1.87
N LYS A 137 -8.74 -14.50 2.22
CA LYS A 137 -9.91 -15.39 2.27
C LYS A 137 -10.90 -15.02 3.38
N SER A 138 -10.42 -14.44 4.47
CA SER A 138 -11.28 -14.03 5.60
C SER A 138 -12.09 -12.78 5.31
N LEU A 139 -11.65 -11.94 4.36
CA LEU A 139 -12.32 -10.68 4.06
C LEU A 139 -13.62 -10.89 3.28
N PRO A 140 -14.63 -10.04 3.53
CA PRO A 140 -15.84 -9.98 2.74
C PRO A 140 -15.64 -9.12 1.47
N ARG A 141 -16.72 -8.96 0.71
CA ARG A 141 -16.71 -8.39 -0.65
C ARG A 141 -16.11 -6.98 -0.73
N ASP A 142 -16.54 -6.07 0.14
CA ASP A 142 -16.25 -4.64 -0.05
C ASP A 142 -14.78 -4.29 0.25
N PRO A 143 -14.15 -4.80 1.34
CA PRO A 143 -12.71 -4.63 1.55
C PRO A 143 -11.87 -5.24 0.42
N LEU A 144 -12.26 -6.41 -0.10
CA LEU A 144 -11.56 -7.03 -1.23
C LEU A 144 -11.71 -6.21 -2.51
N THR A 145 -12.89 -5.61 -2.73
CA THR A 145 -13.13 -4.70 -3.85
C THR A 145 -12.24 -3.46 -3.74
N ALA A 146 -12.10 -2.88 -2.54
CA ALA A 146 -11.17 -1.78 -2.29
C ALA A 146 -9.72 -2.15 -2.62
N MET A 147 -9.24 -3.32 -2.15
CA MET A 147 -7.91 -3.83 -2.47
C MET A 147 -7.72 -4.05 -3.97
N PHE A 148 -8.70 -4.68 -4.63
CA PHE A 148 -8.68 -4.91 -6.07
C PHE A 148 -8.55 -3.60 -6.84
N LEU A 149 -9.36 -2.59 -6.52
CA LEU A 149 -9.30 -1.29 -7.21
C LEU A 149 -7.94 -0.61 -7.01
N ALA A 150 -7.36 -0.67 -5.80
CA ALA A 150 -6.03 -0.13 -5.55
C ALA A 150 -4.96 -0.80 -6.43
N VAL A 151 -4.97 -2.13 -6.53
CA VAL A 151 -4.05 -2.87 -7.41
C VAL A 151 -4.33 -2.56 -8.88
N HIS A 152 -5.60 -2.57 -9.28
CA HIS A 152 -6.07 -2.36 -10.64
C HIS A 152 -5.62 -0.97 -11.14
N TYR A 153 -5.98 0.11 -10.46
CA TYR A 153 -5.61 1.47 -10.87
C TYR A 153 -4.09 1.67 -10.83
N SER A 154 -3.38 1.06 -9.89
CA SER A 154 -1.91 1.10 -9.85
C SER A 154 -1.28 0.43 -11.06
N LYS A 155 -1.78 -0.75 -11.45
CA LYS A 155 -1.33 -1.48 -12.64
C LYS A 155 -1.56 -0.67 -13.92
N TYR A 156 -2.75 -0.13 -14.12
CA TYR A 156 -3.06 0.69 -15.29
C TYR A 156 -2.25 1.99 -15.32
N THR A 157 -2.09 2.65 -14.17
CA THR A 157 -1.23 3.83 -14.06
C THR A 157 0.22 3.49 -14.40
N ALA A 158 0.76 2.38 -13.88
CA ALA A 158 2.11 1.94 -14.19
C ALA A 158 2.29 1.62 -15.68
N ARG A 159 1.29 0.98 -16.31
CA ARG A 159 1.29 0.68 -17.75
C ARG A 159 1.53 1.93 -18.60
N TYR A 160 1.01 3.10 -18.22
CA TYR A 160 1.12 4.29 -19.06
C TYR A 160 2.13 5.32 -18.56
N ASN A 161 2.37 5.37 -17.26
CA ASN A 161 3.20 6.41 -16.63
C ASN A 161 4.54 5.91 -16.11
N ALA A 162 4.71 4.62 -15.78
CA ALA A 162 5.98 4.12 -15.24
C ALA A 162 7.09 4.08 -16.32
N LYS A 163 8.29 3.62 -15.97
CA LYS A 163 9.35 3.29 -16.93
C LYS A 163 9.53 1.77 -17.01
N GLY A 164 10.36 1.32 -17.95
CA GLY A 164 10.75 -0.07 -18.06
C GLY A 164 9.69 -0.94 -18.73
N ILE A 165 9.77 -2.24 -18.47
CA ILE A 165 9.02 -3.25 -19.22
C ILE A 165 7.51 -3.17 -19.02
N ILE A 166 7.04 -2.68 -17.87
CA ILE A 166 5.61 -2.51 -17.63
C ILE A 166 4.98 -1.42 -18.50
N ASN A 167 5.76 -0.45 -18.99
CA ASN A 167 5.22 0.65 -19.77
C ASN A 167 4.85 0.22 -21.20
N GLN A 168 3.63 0.55 -21.62
CA GLN A 168 3.10 0.28 -22.97
C GLN A 168 4.01 0.79 -24.10
N ARG A 169 4.73 1.90 -23.89
CA ARG A 169 5.67 2.48 -24.86
C ARG A 169 6.84 1.55 -25.17
N THR A 170 7.21 0.66 -24.26
CA THR A 170 8.30 -0.31 -24.44
C THR A 170 8.00 -1.30 -25.55
N TYR A 171 6.72 -1.59 -25.80
CA TYR A 171 6.28 -2.53 -26.83
C TYR A 171 5.95 -1.86 -28.17
N GLY A 172 5.98 -0.53 -28.25
CA GLY A 172 5.60 0.21 -29.45
C GLY A 172 4.08 0.33 -29.67
N ARG A 173 3.68 0.66 -30.90
CA ARG A 173 2.30 1.01 -31.25
C ARG A 173 1.39 -0.21 -31.47
N PHE A 174 1.93 -1.30 -31.97
CA PHE A 174 1.20 -2.54 -32.25
C PHE A 174 1.84 -3.67 -31.46
N LEU A 175 1.00 -4.41 -30.73
CA LEU A 175 1.42 -5.59 -29.98
C LEU A 175 1.14 -6.82 -30.85
N ASP A 176 2.17 -7.62 -31.10
CA ASP A 176 1.94 -9.00 -31.55
C ASP A 176 1.44 -9.88 -30.39
N THR A 177 1.05 -11.11 -30.70
CA THR A 177 0.53 -12.07 -29.71
C THR A 177 1.51 -12.32 -28.57
N ASN A 178 2.82 -12.36 -28.85
CA ASN A 178 3.85 -12.69 -27.86
C ASN A 178 4.12 -11.51 -26.93
N GLN A 179 4.18 -10.30 -27.47
CA GLN A 179 4.29 -9.08 -26.70
C GLN A 179 3.06 -8.87 -25.81
N LEU A 180 1.86 -9.23 -26.30
CA LEU A 180 0.64 -9.19 -25.51
C LEU A 180 0.70 -10.17 -24.34
N LEU A 181 1.15 -11.42 -24.59
CA LEU A 181 1.34 -12.42 -23.54
C LEU A 181 2.37 -11.95 -22.50
N LEU A 182 3.53 -11.46 -22.93
CA LEU A 182 4.56 -10.92 -22.04
C LEU A 182 4.01 -9.77 -21.19
N ARG A 183 3.30 -8.83 -21.81
CA ARG A 183 2.69 -7.70 -21.08
C ARG A 183 1.74 -8.21 -19.99
N ASN A 184 0.88 -9.18 -20.31
CA ASN A 184 -0.05 -9.75 -19.34
C ASN A 184 0.69 -10.44 -18.18
N GLU A 185 1.79 -11.15 -18.44
CA GLU A 185 2.62 -11.76 -17.39
C GLU A 185 3.33 -10.73 -16.51
N ILE A 186 3.84 -9.64 -17.11
CA ILE A 186 4.46 -8.54 -16.39
C ILE A 186 3.45 -7.82 -15.51
N GLU A 187 2.26 -7.55 -16.03
CA GLU A 187 1.16 -6.93 -15.28
C GLU A 187 0.65 -7.80 -14.14
N PHE A 188 0.56 -9.10 -14.36
CA PHE A 188 0.27 -10.06 -13.31
C PHE A 188 1.36 -10.03 -12.23
N SER A 189 2.62 -10.04 -12.64
CA SER A 189 3.77 -10.01 -11.71
C SER A 189 3.84 -8.70 -10.92
N PHE A 190 3.47 -7.58 -11.54
CA PHE A 190 3.29 -6.31 -10.85
C PHE A 190 2.17 -6.41 -9.81
N SER A 191 1.01 -6.93 -10.19
CA SER A 191 -0.15 -7.08 -9.29
C SER A 191 0.19 -7.98 -8.09
N GLU A 192 0.89 -9.09 -8.33
CA GLU A 192 1.42 -9.95 -7.27
C GLU A 192 2.46 -9.23 -6.40
N GLY A 193 3.33 -8.43 -7.01
CA GLY A 193 4.28 -7.57 -6.32
C GLY A 193 3.63 -6.58 -5.38
N VAL A 194 2.57 -5.90 -5.83
CA VAL A 194 1.79 -4.97 -4.99
C VAL A 194 1.17 -5.69 -3.79
N MET A 195 0.59 -6.88 -4.01
CA MET A 195 0.01 -7.68 -2.93
C MET A 195 1.06 -8.17 -1.94
N ASN A 196 2.27 -8.49 -2.39
CA ASN A 196 3.30 -9.06 -1.54
C ASN A 196 4.17 -8.00 -0.83
N LEU A 197 4.57 -6.94 -1.54
CA LEU A 197 5.51 -5.89 -1.12
C LEU A 197 4.81 -4.60 -0.66
N GLY A 198 3.50 -4.49 -0.89
CA GLY A 198 2.69 -3.37 -0.43
C GLY A 198 2.83 -2.08 -1.26
N PRO A 199 2.24 -0.97 -0.77
CA PRO A 199 2.19 0.30 -1.51
C PRO A 199 3.54 0.96 -1.81
N ALA A 200 4.58 0.67 -1.03
CA ALA A 200 5.94 1.18 -1.32
C ALA A 200 6.43 0.73 -2.70
N PHE A 201 6.14 -0.51 -3.09
CA PHE A 201 6.50 -1.01 -4.42
C PHE A 201 5.79 -0.24 -5.55
N ILE A 202 4.52 0.17 -5.34
CA ILE A 202 3.81 1.03 -6.30
C ILE A 202 4.55 2.36 -6.43
N SER A 203 4.85 2.99 -5.31
CA SER A 203 5.56 4.27 -5.26
C SER A 203 6.90 4.21 -5.99
N ASP A 204 7.69 3.16 -5.76
CA ASP A 204 9.00 2.97 -6.38
C ASP A 204 8.91 2.83 -7.91
N VAL A 205 7.93 2.05 -8.40
CA VAL A 205 7.69 1.86 -9.84
C VAL A 205 7.24 3.19 -10.50
N LEU A 206 6.30 3.90 -9.87
CA LEU A 206 5.78 5.17 -10.40
C LEU A 206 6.80 6.32 -10.31
N SER A 207 7.67 6.30 -9.30
CA SER A 207 8.76 7.28 -9.12
C SER A 207 10.02 6.97 -9.93
N HIS A 208 9.98 5.91 -10.75
CA HIS A 208 11.08 5.51 -11.63
C HIS A 208 12.37 5.14 -10.90
N ILE A 209 12.26 4.47 -9.76
CA ILE A 209 13.42 3.96 -9.05
C ILE A 209 13.95 2.72 -9.81
N ASP A 210 15.22 2.72 -10.22
CA ASP A 210 15.80 1.63 -11.02
C ASP A 210 15.70 0.24 -10.34
N ALA A 211 15.76 0.21 -9.01
CA ALA A 211 15.59 -1.00 -8.22
C ALA A 211 14.17 -1.63 -8.35
N ALA A 212 13.17 -0.83 -8.70
CA ALA A 212 11.78 -1.28 -8.87
C ALA A 212 11.64 -2.19 -10.11
N GLU A 213 12.31 -1.84 -11.22
CA GLU A 213 12.34 -2.67 -12.43
C GLU A 213 13.00 -4.02 -12.13
N THR A 214 14.13 -4.00 -11.41
CA THR A 214 14.82 -5.24 -11.00
C THR A 214 13.91 -6.12 -10.15
N THR A 215 13.20 -5.51 -9.19
CA THR A 215 12.24 -6.21 -8.33
C THR A 215 11.10 -6.81 -9.15
N LEU A 216 10.54 -6.06 -10.10
CA LEU A 216 9.51 -6.55 -11.01
C LEU A 216 10.00 -7.72 -11.87
N MET A 217 11.25 -7.67 -12.36
CA MET A 217 11.84 -8.77 -13.12
C MET A 217 12.06 -10.03 -12.28
N CYS A 218 12.40 -9.88 -11.00
CA CYS A 218 12.45 -11.02 -10.07
C CYS A 218 11.06 -11.61 -9.83
N LEU A 219 10.04 -10.77 -9.66
CA LEU A 219 8.65 -11.21 -9.53
C LEU A 219 8.16 -11.91 -10.80
N TYR A 220 8.53 -11.41 -11.97
CA TYR A 220 8.26 -12.05 -13.26
C TYR A 220 8.94 -13.40 -13.38
N HIS A 221 10.22 -13.50 -13.03
CA HIS A 221 10.93 -14.79 -13.00
C HIS A 221 10.21 -15.83 -12.13
N ASP A 222 9.70 -15.40 -10.98
CA ASP A 222 9.00 -16.26 -10.04
C ASP A 222 7.59 -16.64 -10.50
N ASN A 223 6.89 -15.73 -11.20
CA ASN A 223 5.46 -15.84 -11.47
C ASN A 223 5.09 -16.23 -12.89
N ALA A 224 5.96 -15.98 -13.88
CA ALA A 224 5.72 -16.32 -15.28
C ALA A 224 5.30 -17.78 -15.43
N GLN A 225 4.28 -18.00 -16.26
CA GLN A 225 3.73 -19.33 -16.53
C GLN A 225 4.18 -19.84 -17.90
N HIS A 226 4.47 -18.93 -18.82
CA HIS A 226 4.92 -19.27 -20.16
C HIS A 226 6.41 -19.63 -20.14
N GLY A 227 6.68 -20.91 -20.39
CA GLY A 227 8.00 -21.36 -20.81
C GLY A 227 8.23 -20.91 -22.25
N TRP A 228 8.80 -19.71 -22.43
CA TRP A 228 9.20 -19.21 -23.74
C TRP A 228 10.15 -20.22 -24.38
N GLY A 229 9.65 -21.02 -25.32
CA GLY A 229 10.43 -22.02 -26.02
C GLY A 229 11.48 -21.36 -26.91
N THR A 230 12.56 -22.08 -27.21
CA THR A 230 13.66 -21.63 -28.09
C THR A 230 13.28 -21.46 -29.57
N GLN A 231 12.00 -21.48 -29.93
CA GLN A 231 11.56 -21.67 -31.33
C GLN A 231 10.79 -20.51 -31.98
N GLU A 232 10.57 -19.38 -31.30
CA GLU A 232 9.99 -18.21 -31.96
C GLU A 232 11.08 -17.21 -32.34
N GLU A 233 11.62 -17.36 -33.56
CA GLU A 233 12.80 -16.66 -34.09
C GLU A 233 12.77 -15.12 -34.00
N ASN A 234 11.62 -14.51 -33.71
CA ASN A 234 11.42 -13.05 -33.72
C ASN A 234 11.10 -12.41 -32.37
N PHE A 235 10.91 -13.19 -31.30
CA PHE A 235 10.59 -12.64 -29.97
C PHE A 235 11.53 -13.20 -28.90
N GLN A 236 12.31 -12.32 -28.30
CA GLN A 236 13.17 -12.67 -27.15
C GLN A 236 12.56 -12.07 -25.89
N PRO A 237 11.99 -12.89 -24.98
CA PRO A 237 11.53 -12.41 -23.70
C PRO A 237 12.72 -11.91 -22.87
N PRO A 238 12.49 -11.10 -21.84
CA PRO A 238 13.53 -10.69 -20.92
C PRO A 238 14.22 -11.91 -20.30
N VAL A 239 15.54 -11.94 -20.41
CA VAL A 239 16.34 -12.99 -19.78
C VAL A 239 16.42 -12.69 -18.29
N THR A 240 15.79 -13.54 -17.48
CA THR A 240 15.93 -13.52 -16.03
C THR A 240 16.88 -14.62 -15.58
N GLN A 241 17.69 -14.34 -14.56
CA GLN A 241 18.61 -15.30 -13.97
C GLN A 241 18.20 -15.57 -12.53
N GLY A 242 18.04 -16.84 -12.17
CA GLY A 242 17.61 -17.26 -10.85
C GLY A 242 17.39 -18.77 -10.77
N PRO A 243 17.36 -19.35 -9.56
CA PRO A 243 17.01 -20.76 -9.40
C PRO A 243 15.56 -20.98 -9.80
N ALA A 244 15.32 -21.86 -10.75
CA ALA A 244 13.96 -22.24 -11.13
C ALA A 244 13.22 -22.80 -9.91
N LYS A 245 12.10 -22.17 -9.54
CA LYS A 245 11.23 -22.68 -8.48
C LYS A 245 10.50 -23.91 -9.01
N ASN A 246 10.47 -24.99 -8.22
CA ASN A 246 9.74 -26.19 -8.58
C ASN A 246 8.23 -25.86 -8.62
N PRO A 247 7.53 -26.08 -9.75
CA PRO A 247 6.11 -25.78 -9.90
C PRO A 247 5.23 -26.42 -8.81
N VAL A 248 5.62 -27.61 -8.32
CA VAL A 248 4.90 -28.35 -7.27
C VAL A 248 4.99 -27.66 -5.90
N THR A 249 6.05 -26.89 -5.68
CA THR A 249 6.31 -26.17 -4.42
C THR A 249 6.02 -24.68 -4.52
N LYS A 250 5.55 -24.19 -5.68
CA LYS A 250 5.27 -22.78 -5.89
C LYS A 250 4.07 -22.39 -5.01
N PRO A 251 4.21 -21.40 -4.12
CA PRO A 251 3.09 -20.97 -3.29
C PRO A 251 1.98 -20.40 -4.18
N ARG A 252 0.74 -20.50 -3.70
CA ARG A 252 -0.42 -19.90 -4.39
C ARG A 252 -0.24 -18.38 -4.45
N THR A 253 -0.50 -17.77 -5.59
CA THR A 253 -0.38 -16.31 -5.78
C THR A 253 -1.44 -15.56 -4.99
N LEU A 254 -1.06 -14.43 -4.38
CA LEU A 254 -1.96 -13.57 -3.61
C LEU A 254 -2.99 -12.91 -4.53
N TYR A 255 -2.57 -12.45 -5.70
CA TYR A 255 -3.47 -11.76 -6.64
C TYR A 255 -4.51 -12.73 -7.23
N THR A 256 -4.13 -13.96 -7.59
CA THR A 256 -5.11 -14.97 -8.02
C THR A 256 -6.07 -15.32 -6.87
N THR A 257 -5.57 -15.44 -5.65
CA THR A 257 -6.42 -15.70 -4.47
C THR A 257 -7.44 -14.58 -4.23
N LEU A 258 -7.03 -13.32 -4.42
CA LEU A 258 -7.93 -12.16 -4.37
C LEU A 258 -9.04 -12.29 -5.42
N LEU A 259 -8.69 -12.56 -6.68
CA LEU A 259 -9.66 -12.68 -7.77
C LEU A 259 -10.62 -13.88 -7.59
N GLU A 260 -10.11 -15.04 -7.18
CA GLU A 260 -10.93 -16.22 -6.90
C GLU A 260 -11.91 -15.96 -5.76
N ARG A 261 -11.46 -15.28 -4.71
CA ARG A 261 -12.32 -14.92 -3.57
C ARG A 261 -13.38 -13.91 -3.97
N LEU A 262 -13.03 -12.92 -4.78
CA LEU A 262 -14.00 -11.97 -5.33
C LEU A 262 -15.02 -12.66 -6.23
N ALA A 263 -14.57 -13.53 -7.14
CA ALA A 263 -15.45 -14.31 -8.01
C ALA A 263 -16.49 -15.11 -7.21
N GLU A 264 -16.04 -15.78 -6.13
CA GLU A 264 -16.93 -16.49 -5.19
C GLU A 264 -17.94 -15.55 -4.51
N LEU A 265 -17.51 -14.37 -4.07
CA LEU A 265 -18.36 -13.41 -3.35
C LEU A 265 -19.35 -12.65 -4.24
N TYR A 266 -19.03 -12.50 -5.53
CA TYR A 266 -19.92 -11.93 -6.54
C TYR A 266 -20.75 -13.01 -7.26
N ASP A 267 -20.59 -14.29 -6.91
CA ASP A 267 -21.26 -15.44 -7.53
C ASP A 267 -21.10 -15.46 -9.07
N CYS A 268 -19.86 -15.27 -9.54
CA CYS A 268 -19.54 -15.21 -10.96
C CYS A 268 -18.31 -16.07 -11.33
N PRO A 269 -18.14 -16.44 -12.62
CA PRO A 269 -16.90 -17.06 -13.09
C PRO A 269 -15.68 -16.17 -12.88
N LEU A 270 -14.51 -16.78 -12.66
CA LEU A 270 -13.25 -16.06 -12.43
C LEU A 270 -12.88 -15.13 -13.59
N GLU A 271 -13.19 -15.55 -14.81
CA GLU A 271 -12.92 -14.81 -16.05
C GLU A 271 -13.76 -13.53 -16.16
N GLU A 272 -14.92 -13.48 -15.48
CA GLU A 272 -15.86 -12.36 -15.52
C GLU A 272 -15.67 -11.41 -14.33
N ALA A 273 -15.05 -11.88 -13.23
CA ALA A 273 -14.93 -11.14 -11.99
C ALA A 273 -14.32 -9.73 -12.15
N VAL A 274 -13.27 -9.60 -12.96
CA VAL A 274 -12.59 -8.32 -13.20
C VAL A 274 -13.54 -7.31 -13.86
N THR A 275 -14.17 -7.70 -14.97
CA THR A 275 -15.10 -6.85 -15.73
C THR A 275 -16.30 -6.48 -14.89
N LEU A 276 -16.86 -7.43 -14.14
CA LEU A 276 -18.04 -7.21 -13.31
C LEU A 276 -17.76 -6.18 -12.21
N ILE A 277 -16.61 -6.26 -11.54
CA ILE A 277 -16.25 -5.30 -10.48
C ILE A 277 -15.96 -3.92 -11.06
N GLU A 278 -15.31 -3.85 -12.23
CA GLU A 278 -15.09 -2.59 -12.95
C GLU A 278 -16.44 -1.93 -13.26
N ASP A 279 -17.37 -2.66 -13.87
CA ASP A 279 -18.70 -2.16 -14.23
C ASP A 279 -19.53 -1.75 -12.99
N ASP A 280 -19.49 -2.53 -11.91
CA ASP A 280 -20.23 -2.24 -10.67
C ASP A 280 -19.71 -0.98 -9.97
N THR A 281 -18.40 -0.78 -9.95
CA THR A 281 -17.74 0.35 -9.26
C THR A 281 -17.60 1.61 -10.10
N ASP A 282 -17.85 1.54 -11.41
CA ASP A 282 -17.89 2.71 -12.29
C ASP A 282 -19.15 3.57 -12.05
N ILE A 283 -20.20 2.98 -11.45
CA ILE A 283 -21.46 3.68 -11.16
C ILE A 283 -21.25 4.71 -10.03
N PRO A 284 -21.48 6.02 -10.25
CA PRO A 284 -21.24 7.05 -9.24
C PRO A 284 -22.10 6.93 -7.98
N ASP A 285 -23.29 6.31 -8.10
CA ASP A 285 -24.23 6.06 -6.99
C ASP A 285 -24.03 4.67 -6.35
N HIS A 286 -22.93 3.98 -6.66
CA HIS A 286 -22.61 2.68 -6.08
C HIS A 286 -22.44 2.78 -4.54
N PRO A 287 -22.82 1.78 -3.73
CA PRO A 287 -22.68 1.85 -2.27
C PRO A 287 -21.26 2.08 -1.75
N LEU A 288 -20.24 1.73 -2.54
CA LEU A 288 -18.82 1.99 -2.22
C LEU A 288 -18.29 3.31 -2.82
N SER A 289 -19.14 4.09 -3.46
CA SER A 289 -18.79 5.44 -3.91
C SER A 289 -18.67 6.39 -2.72
N CYS A 290 -17.77 7.38 -2.83
CA CYS A 290 -17.64 8.50 -1.90
C CYS A 290 -17.59 8.11 -0.42
N ILE A 291 -16.97 6.96 -0.08
CA ILE A 291 -17.00 6.45 1.30
C ILE A 291 -16.42 7.48 2.29
N GLY A 292 -17.18 7.75 3.35
CA GLY A 292 -16.74 8.62 4.44
C GLY A 292 -15.72 7.94 5.37
N LEU A 293 -15.28 8.67 6.39
CA LEU A 293 -14.33 8.17 7.39
C LEU A 293 -14.85 6.92 8.13
N TRP A 294 -16.16 6.86 8.40
CA TRP A 294 -16.79 5.69 9.01
C TRP A 294 -16.73 4.47 8.09
N GLY A 295 -17.09 4.64 6.82
CA GLY A 295 -17.02 3.58 5.81
C GLY A 295 -15.60 3.05 5.66
N LYS A 296 -14.61 3.95 5.54
CA LYS A 296 -13.18 3.59 5.58
C LYS A 296 -12.84 2.75 6.81
N ALA A 297 -13.13 3.24 8.02
CA ALA A 297 -12.82 2.54 9.26
C ALA A 297 -13.47 1.16 9.36
N ARG A 298 -14.67 1.00 8.78
CA ARG A 298 -15.40 -0.25 8.73
C ARG A 298 -14.76 -1.26 7.78
N LEU A 299 -14.41 -0.83 6.56
CA LEU A 299 -13.70 -1.66 5.59
C LEU A 299 -12.34 -2.11 6.15
N LEU A 300 -11.61 -1.22 6.84
CA LEU A 300 -10.33 -1.55 7.49
C LEU A 300 -10.45 -2.60 8.58
N LYS A 301 -11.62 -2.72 9.23
CA LYS A 301 -11.91 -3.80 10.18
C LYS A 301 -12.27 -5.13 9.51
N GLY A 302 -12.32 -5.18 8.19
CA GLY A 302 -12.70 -6.37 7.42
C GLY A 302 -14.21 -6.60 7.40
N LEU A 303 -15.00 -5.52 7.40
CA LEU A 303 -16.46 -5.56 7.36
C LEU A 303 -16.97 -4.91 6.07
N ASN A 304 -18.04 -5.43 5.50
CA ASN A 304 -18.77 -4.75 4.41
C ASN A 304 -19.47 -3.49 4.92
N LEU A 305 -19.78 -2.55 4.02
CA LEU A 305 -20.73 -1.49 4.33
C LEU A 305 -22.11 -2.13 4.51
N GLU A 306 -22.84 -1.73 5.55
CA GLU A 306 -24.22 -2.19 5.72
C GLU A 306 -25.09 -1.47 4.69
N ASN A 307 -25.92 -2.22 3.97
CA ASN A 307 -26.96 -1.64 3.14
C ASN A 307 -28.00 -0.98 4.07
N GLY A 308 -27.80 0.28 4.43
CA GLY A 308 -28.91 1.13 4.88
C GLY A 308 -28.80 1.92 6.18
N GLU A 309 -27.66 2.01 6.88
CA GLU A 309 -27.57 2.92 8.02
C GLU A 309 -26.28 3.76 8.00
N ASP A 310 -26.53 5.05 7.79
CA ASP A 310 -25.77 6.25 8.20
C ASP A 310 -25.43 7.13 7.00
N GLY A 311 -26.14 8.23 6.80
CA GLY A 311 -26.32 9.24 7.83
C GLY A 311 -25.42 10.39 7.42
N VAL A 312 -26.04 11.41 6.85
CA VAL A 312 -25.47 12.73 6.69
C VAL A 312 -24.91 13.15 8.05
N GLU A 313 -23.59 13.30 8.15
CA GLU A 313 -22.91 14.30 8.99
C GLU A 313 -21.45 14.46 8.54
#